data_AF-A0A969K5Z3-F1
#
_entry.id   AF-A0A969K5Z3-F1
#
_cell.length_a   1.000
_cell.length_b   1.000
_cell.length_c   1.000
_cell.angle_alpha   90.00
_cell.angle_beta   90.00
_cell.angle_gamma   90.00
#
_symmetry.space_group_name_H-M   'P 1'
#
loop_
_entity.id
_entity.type
_entity.pdbx_description
1 polymer ?
#
loop_
_entity_poly.entity_id
_entity_poly.type
_entity_poly.pdbx_seq_one_letter_code
_entity_poly.pdbx_strand_id
1 'polypeptide(L)'
;IRERLAHLSEMVGGYDFAEVVAAYWRGHDSGDETLKDSAIRWLRGEYTTRTDARHALGVRTIVDDANVYDQLKLFTQLVRLAGYSGFLICLDELVNLYKLANTQARKSNYEQILRILNDCLQGTAVGLGFMLGGTPDFLMDTRRGLYSYPALQSRLAENTFAVNGLVDYNNPVLRLGNLSPEDLFVLLGKIRHVYASGDSDQYLLPDAGIQAFMAHCSQRIGDAYFRTPRNTVKAFVDLLSVLDQNKQITWTDLVAQVNIATEANPDLLPAQIQGNGKAAQPAEEDDLASFRL
;
A
#
# COMPACT_ATOMS: atom_id res chain seq x y z
N ILE A 1 1.50 0.18 34.65
CA ILE A 1 2.00 0.13 33.25
C ILE A 1 3.30 -0.68 33.12
N ARG A 2 4.34 -0.43 33.95
CA ARG A 2 5.61 -1.19 33.91
C ARG A 2 5.47 -2.71 33.99
N GLU A 3 4.59 -3.21 34.86
CA GLU A 3 4.33 -4.66 34.97
C GLU A 3 3.75 -5.25 33.67
N ARG A 4 2.83 -4.53 33.00
CA ARG A 4 2.28 -4.94 31.70
C ARG A 4 3.32 -4.87 30.56
N LEU A 5 4.30 -3.98 30.67
CA LEU A 5 5.37 -3.81 29.69
C LEU A 5 6.56 -4.74 29.94
N ALA A 6 6.63 -5.44 31.07
CA ALA A 6 7.76 -6.28 31.44
C ALA A 6 8.03 -7.39 30.40
N HIS A 7 6.97 -7.98 29.83
CA HIS A 7 7.09 -8.99 28.79
C HIS A 7 7.67 -8.43 27.47
N LEU A 8 7.47 -7.14 27.17
CA LEU A 8 8.10 -6.52 26.00
C LEU A 8 9.62 -6.47 26.14
N SER A 9 10.12 -6.23 27.35
CA SER A 9 11.55 -6.09 27.64
C SER A 9 12.37 -7.36 27.36
N GLU A 10 11.73 -8.52 27.23
CA GLU A 10 12.36 -9.81 26.88
C GLU A 10 12.64 -9.92 25.36
N MET A 11 12.01 -9.06 24.55
CA MET A 11 12.18 -9.02 23.11
C MET A 11 13.37 -8.14 22.70
N VAL A 12 13.88 -8.36 21.48
CA VAL A 12 14.96 -7.54 20.90
C VAL A 12 14.51 -6.08 20.82
N GLY A 13 15.26 -5.17 21.46
CA GLY A 13 14.92 -3.73 21.51
C GLY A 13 13.80 -3.36 22.49
N GLY A 14 13.22 -4.35 23.19
CA GLY A 14 12.03 -4.16 24.00
C GLY A 14 12.21 -3.28 25.23
N TYR A 15 13.40 -3.29 25.85
CA TYR A 15 13.68 -2.44 27.01
C TYR A 15 13.56 -0.94 26.67
N ASP A 16 14.23 -0.49 25.60
CA ASP A 16 14.18 0.91 25.18
C ASP A 16 12.77 1.29 24.72
N PHE A 17 12.06 0.41 24.02
CA PHE A 17 10.67 0.62 23.62
C PHE A 17 9.74 0.77 24.84
N ALA A 18 9.86 -0.09 25.85
CA ALA A 18 9.09 -0.01 27.08
C ALA A 18 9.37 1.30 27.84
N GLU A 19 10.62 1.76 27.88
CA GLU A 19 10.99 3.06 28.46
C GLU A 19 10.39 4.24 27.69
N VAL A 20 10.35 4.18 26.35
CA VAL A 20 9.70 5.22 25.52
C VAL A 20 8.20 5.28 25.80
N VAL A 21 7.52 4.13 25.83
CA VAL A 21 6.08 4.08 26.17
C VAL A 21 5.83 4.58 27.60
N ALA A 22 6.70 4.23 28.54
CA ALA A 22 6.61 4.73 29.92
C ALA A 22 6.91 6.24 30.00
N ALA A 23 7.81 6.78 29.18
CA ALA A 23 8.08 8.20 29.08
C ALA A 23 6.87 8.97 28.54
N TYR A 24 6.22 8.46 27.49
CA TYR A 24 4.96 9.01 26.97
C TYR A 24 3.89 9.08 28.06
N TRP A 25 3.66 7.96 28.77
CA TRP A 25 2.67 7.90 29.85
C TRP A 25 2.98 8.89 30.98
N ARG A 26 4.24 8.97 31.42
CA ARG A 26 4.68 9.93 32.44
C ARG A 26 4.45 11.37 31.98
N GLY A 27 4.82 11.70 30.75
CA GLY A 27 4.61 13.03 30.18
C GLY A 27 3.14 13.41 30.14
N HIS A 28 2.27 12.48 29.73
CA HIS A 28 0.82 12.69 29.76
C HIS A 28 0.28 12.92 31.18
N ASP A 29 0.67 12.09 32.15
CA ASP A 29 0.20 12.18 33.55
C ASP A 29 0.71 13.43 34.28
N SER A 30 1.94 13.87 34.00
CA SER A 30 2.54 15.06 34.59
C SER A 30 2.25 16.36 33.82
N GLY A 31 1.58 16.29 32.67
CA GLY A 31 1.37 17.44 31.77
C GLY A 31 2.66 17.95 31.09
N ASP A 32 3.70 17.11 31.01
CA ASP A 32 4.94 17.42 30.30
C ASP A 32 4.81 17.08 28.81
N GLU A 33 4.38 18.07 28.04
CA GLU A 33 4.23 17.98 26.59
C GLU A 33 5.56 17.71 25.87
N THR A 34 6.69 18.22 26.40
CA THR A 34 8.00 18.04 25.77
C THR A 34 8.46 16.58 25.85
N LEU A 35 8.23 15.93 26.99
CA LEU A 35 8.53 14.51 27.17
C LEU A 35 7.61 13.63 26.30
N LYS A 36 6.33 14.00 26.21
CA LYS A 36 5.35 13.32 25.35
C LYS A 36 5.77 13.40 23.88
N ASP A 37 6.10 14.58 23.39
CA ASP A 37 6.51 14.82 22.01
C ASP A 37 7.83 14.12 21.69
N SER A 38 8.78 14.13 22.63
CA SER A 38 10.03 13.39 22.49
C SER A 38 9.77 11.88 22.34
N ALA A 39 8.86 11.32 23.14
CA ALA A 39 8.51 9.90 23.04
C ALA A 39 7.81 9.58 21.71
N ILE A 40 6.87 10.42 21.26
CA ILE A 40 6.21 10.28 19.95
C ILE A 40 7.26 10.36 18.82
N ARG A 41 8.18 11.32 18.88
CA ARG A 41 9.26 11.49 17.91
C ARG A 41 10.12 10.22 17.79
N TRP A 42 10.40 9.55 18.90
CA TRP A 42 11.12 8.27 18.88
C TRP A 42 10.30 7.16 18.25
N LEU A 43 9.02 7.04 18.62
CA LEU A 43 8.11 6.04 18.05
C LEU A 43 7.91 6.23 16.53
N ARG A 44 8.02 7.47 16.03
CA ARG A 44 7.99 7.81 14.60
C ARG A 44 9.32 7.58 13.88
N GLY A 45 10.40 7.27 14.60
CA GLY A 45 11.74 7.07 14.04
C GLY A 45 12.44 8.36 13.60
N GLU A 46 12.11 9.50 14.20
CA GLU A 46 12.58 10.83 13.79
C GLU A 46 13.85 11.31 14.53
N TYR A 47 14.48 10.43 15.30
CA TYR A 47 15.81 10.67 15.87
C TYR A 47 16.87 10.14 14.92
N THR A 48 17.72 11.04 14.43
CA THR A 48 18.85 10.70 13.54
C THR A 48 20.09 10.24 14.32
N THR A 49 20.23 10.68 15.57
CA THR A 49 21.37 10.30 16.43
C THR A 49 20.92 9.67 17.73
N ARG A 50 21.69 8.66 18.18
CA ARG A 50 21.48 7.99 19.48
C ARG A 50 21.73 8.94 20.65
N THR A 51 22.60 9.94 20.48
CA THR A 51 22.90 10.93 21.51
C THR A 51 21.67 11.77 21.83
N ASP A 52 20.95 12.24 20.81
CA ASP A 52 19.75 13.05 20.99
C ASP A 52 18.63 12.25 21.65
N ALA A 53 18.41 11.01 21.21
CA ALA A 53 17.44 10.10 21.81
C ALA A 53 17.77 9.81 23.29
N ARG A 54 19.06 9.63 23.60
CA ARG A 54 19.53 9.42 24.98
C ARG A 54 19.31 10.66 25.85
N HIS A 55 19.58 11.86 25.32
CA HIS A 55 19.36 13.10 26.07
C HIS A 55 17.87 13.34 26.35
N ALA A 56 17.01 13.08 25.36
CA ALA A 56 15.57 13.33 25.47
C ALA A 56 14.83 12.28 26.31
N LEU A 57 15.18 10.99 26.16
CA LEU A 57 14.40 9.87 26.70
C LEU A 57 15.20 8.88 27.54
N GLY A 58 16.54 9.00 27.58
CA GLY A 58 17.41 8.06 28.31
C GLY A 58 17.66 6.73 27.58
N VAL A 59 17.14 6.54 26.37
CA VAL A 59 17.29 5.32 25.58
C VAL A 59 18.60 5.29 24.79
N ARG A 60 19.05 4.09 24.39
CA ARG A 60 20.35 3.91 23.71
C ARG A 60 20.20 3.62 22.21
N THR A 61 19.00 3.31 21.78
CA THR A 61 18.67 2.98 20.40
C THR A 61 17.81 4.05 19.75
N ILE A 62 17.79 4.04 18.43
CA ILE A 62 16.88 4.79 17.56
C ILE A 62 16.28 3.81 16.57
N VAL A 63 15.13 4.13 15.98
CA VAL A 63 14.57 3.32 14.89
C VAL A 63 15.40 3.52 13.63
N ASP A 64 15.88 2.44 13.03
CA ASP A 64 16.69 2.44 11.80
C ASP A 64 16.34 1.25 10.90
N ASP A 65 16.91 1.23 9.68
CA ASP A 65 16.66 0.17 8.69
C ASP A 65 16.96 -1.25 9.21
N ALA A 66 17.90 -1.38 10.15
CA ALA A 66 18.30 -2.68 10.69
C ALA A 66 17.29 -3.21 11.72
N ASN A 67 16.64 -2.32 12.47
CA ASN A 67 15.77 -2.68 13.59
C ASN A 67 14.28 -2.39 13.37
N VAL A 68 13.89 -1.74 12.26
CA VAL A 68 12.50 -1.36 11.98
C VAL A 68 11.54 -2.53 12.11
N TYR A 69 11.91 -3.72 11.63
CA TYR A 69 11.06 -4.90 11.74
C TYR A 69 10.86 -5.36 13.18
N ASP A 70 11.90 -5.30 14.00
CA ASP A 70 11.81 -5.63 15.43
C ASP A 70 10.94 -4.61 16.18
N GLN A 71 11.01 -3.33 15.80
CA GLN A 71 10.10 -2.30 16.32
C GLN A 71 8.63 -2.61 15.97
N LEU A 72 8.33 -3.05 14.75
CA LEU A 72 6.97 -3.43 14.36
C LEU A 72 6.43 -4.61 15.19
N LYS A 73 7.30 -5.56 15.58
CA LYS A 73 6.91 -6.64 16.51
C LYS A 73 6.58 -6.10 17.90
N LEU A 74 7.37 -5.15 18.41
CA LEU A 74 7.11 -4.49 19.69
C LEU A 74 5.80 -3.71 19.66
N PHE A 75 5.54 -2.96 18.58
CA PHE A 75 4.26 -2.30 18.33
C PHE A 75 3.09 -3.29 18.31
N THR A 76 3.27 -4.45 17.67
CA THR A 76 2.24 -5.50 17.67
C THR A 76 1.88 -5.92 19.08
N GLN A 77 2.87 -6.17 19.92
CA GLN A 77 2.61 -6.55 21.31
C GLN A 77 1.94 -5.41 22.09
N LEU A 78 2.36 -4.17 21.87
CA LEU A 78 1.69 -3.00 22.47
C LEU A 78 0.21 -2.91 22.07
N VAL A 79 -0.10 -3.09 20.78
CA VAL A 79 -1.47 -3.11 20.23
C VAL A 79 -2.29 -4.22 20.88
N ARG A 80 -1.70 -5.40 21.09
CA ARG A 80 -2.37 -6.51 21.78
C ARG A 80 -2.58 -6.24 23.27
N LEU A 81 -1.62 -5.62 23.94
CA LEU A 81 -1.76 -5.16 25.32
C LEU A 81 -2.84 -4.08 25.49
N ALA A 82 -3.10 -3.28 24.44
CA ALA A 82 -4.20 -2.33 24.40
C ALA A 82 -5.58 -3.00 24.22
N GLY A 83 -5.63 -4.32 23.97
CA GLY A 83 -6.86 -5.10 23.89
C GLY A 83 -7.28 -5.52 22.48
N TYR A 84 -6.48 -5.21 21.45
CA TYR A 84 -6.74 -5.65 20.08
C TYR A 84 -6.22 -7.07 19.82
N SER A 85 -6.76 -7.75 18.81
CA SER A 85 -6.35 -9.13 18.47
C SER A 85 -4.96 -9.21 17.83
N GLY A 86 -4.51 -8.15 17.17
CA GLY A 86 -3.25 -8.12 16.43
C GLY A 86 -3.06 -6.83 15.63
N PHE A 87 -2.00 -6.80 14.83
CA PHE A 87 -1.59 -5.68 14.00
C PHE A 87 -1.37 -6.14 12.56
N LEU A 88 -2.08 -5.56 11.60
CA LEU A 88 -1.95 -5.84 10.17
C LEU A 88 -1.28 -4.65 9.48
N ILE A 89 -0.17 -4.92 8.80
CA ILE A 89 0.62 -3.92 8.08
C ILE A 89 0.47 -4.14 6.57
N CYS A 90 -0.06 -3.14 5.88
CA CYS A 90 -0.21 -3.15 4.44
C CYS A 90 0.90 -2.31 3.81
N LEU A 91 1.77 -2.95 3.03
CA LEU A 91 2.80 -2.28 2.26
C LEU A 91 2.39 -2.30 0.79
N ASP A 92 1.94 -1.15 0.28
CA ASP A 92 1.60 -0.99 -1.14
C ASP A 92 2.78 -0.42 -1.94
N GLU A 93 2.68 -0.46 -3.26
CA GLU A 93 3.67 0.08 -4.20
C GLU A 93 5.09 -0.47 -4.01
N LEU A 94 5.24 -1.74 -3.66
CA LEU A 94 6.56 -2.37 -3.50
C LEU A 94 7.37 -2.41 -4.81
N VAL A 95 6.73 -2.11 -5.96
CA VAL A 95 7.41 -1.81 -7.22
C VAL A 95 8.47 -0.71 -7.08
N ASN A 96 8.36 0.17 -6.09
CA ASN A 96 9.39 1.18 -5.81
C ASN A 96 10.72 0.54 -5.38
N LEU A 97 10.69 -0.61 -4.69
CA LEU A 97 11.90 -1.38 -4.39
C LEU A 97 12.55 -1.97 -5.65
N TYR A 98 11.73 -2.41 -6.61
CA TYR A 98 12.18 -2.89 -7.92
C TYR A 98 12.94 -1.79 -8.69
N LYS A 99 12.41 -0.56 -8.65
CA LYS A 99 12.96 0.60 -9.36
C LYS A 99 14.30 1.09 -8.81
N LEU A 100 14.66 0.75 -7.57
CA LEU A 100 15.94 1.12 -6.95
C LEU A 100 17.12 0.74 -7.85
N ALA A 101 17.90 1.75 -8.27
CA ALA A 101 19.09 1.56 -9.10
C ALA A 101 20.22 0.87 -8.31
N ASN A 102 20.39 1.22 -7.04
CA ASN A 102 21.43 0.64 -6.19
C ASN A 102 21.09 -0.80 -5.82
N THR A 103 21.86 -1.74 -6.35
CA THR A 103 21.71 -3.18 -6.10
C THR A 103 21.91 -3.57 -4.64
N GLN A 104 22.81 -2.91 -3.91
CA GLN A 104 23.04 -3.23 -2.49
C GLN A 104 21.84 -2.85 -1.64
N ALA A 105 21.27 -1.65 -1.87
CA ALA A 105 20.06 -1.21 -1.18
C ALA A 105 18.88 -2.14 -1.49
N ARG A 106 18.69 -2.51 -2.76
CA ARG A 106 17.62 -3.45 -3.17
C ARG A 106 17.76 -4.81 -2.49
N LYS A 107 18.97 -5.37 -2.43
CA LYS A 107 19.24 -6.65 -1.73
C LYS A 107 18.92 -6.56 -0.24
N SER A 108 19.35 -5.49 0.44
CA SER A 108 19.05 -5.26 1.86
C SER A 108 17.53 -5.25 2.13
N ASN A 109 16.77 -4.56 1.28
CA ASN A 109 15.30 -4.56 1.38
C ASN A 109 14.69 -5.95 1.15
N TYR A 110 15.20 -6.72 0.19
CA TYR A 110 14.73 -8.09 -0.07
C TYR A 110 15.07 -9.04 1.08
N GLU A 111 16.20 -8.84 1.76
CA GLU A 111 16.54 -9.57 2.99
C GLU A 111 15.57 -9.25 4.13
N GLN A 112 15.13 -8.00 4.27
CA GLN A 112 14.08 -7.63 5.23
C GLN A 112 12.73 -8.29 4.90
N ILE A 113 12.32 -8.30 3.63
CA ILE A 113 11.09 -9.00 3.20
C ILE A 113 11.20 -10.51 3.49
N LEU A 114 12.36 -11.12 3.21
CA LEU A 114 12.58 -12.53 3.51
C LEU A 114 12.51 -12.82 5.01
N ARG A 115 13.08 -11.93 5.85
CA ARG A 115 13.00 -12.02 7.31
C ARG A 115 11.54 -12.00 7.78
N ILE A 116 10.73 -11.07 7.25
CA ILE A 116 9.29 -10.98 7.52
C ILE A 116 8.58 -12.29 7.14
N LEU A 117 8.80 -12.77 5.90
CA LEU A 117 8.15 -13.98 5.41
C LEU A 117 8.51 -15.21 6.23
N ASN A 118 9.78 -15.38 6.60
CA ASN A 118 10.23 -16.51 7.39
C ASN A 118 9.59 -16.52 8.78
N ASP A 119 9.56 -15.38 9.48
CA ASP A 119 8.97 -15.29 10.81
C ASP A 119 7.45 -15.55 10.79
N CYS A 120 6.76 -15.10 9.74
CA CYS A 120 5.34 -15.40 9.53
C CYS A 120 5.12 -16.91 9.26
N LEU A 121 5.90 -17.52 8.36
CA LEU A 121 5.77 -18.94 8.01
C LEU A 121 6.17 -19.88 9.16
N GLN A 122 7.09 -19.46 10.01
CA GLN A 122 7.51 -20.21 11.20
C GLN A 122 6.57 -20.03 12.40
N GLY A 123 5.59 -19.11 12.31
CA GLY A 123 4.63 -18.84 13.37
C GLY A 123 5.21 -18.07 14.56
N THR A 124 6.35 -17.41 14.41
CA THR A 124 7.00 -16.62 15.48
C THR A 124 6.47 -15.20 15.56
N ALA A 125 5.88 -14.67 14.48
CA ALA A 125 5.27 -13.34 14.40
C ALA A 125 3.82 -13.30 14.97
N VAL A 126 3.63 -13.74 16.22
CA VAL A 126 2.27 -13.93 16.80
C VAL A 126 1.50 -12.61 16.91
N GLY A 127 0.37 -12.54 16.21
CA GLY A 127 -0.51 -11.37 16.19
C GLY A 127 -0.07 -10.28 15.23
N LEU A 128 0.97 -10.50 14.42
CA LEU A 128 1.43 -9.60 13.36
C LEU A 128 1.09 -10.21 12.00
N GLY A 129 0.46 -9.43 11.12
CA GLY A 129 0.20 -9.78 9.73
C GLY A 129 0.80 -8.76 8.78
N PHE A 130 1.22 -9.22 7.59
CA PHE A 130 1.65 -8.36 6.50
C PHE A 130 0.85 -8.64 5.24
N MET A 131 0.46 -7.57 4.53
CA MET A 131 -0.08 -7.62 3.18
C MET A 131 0.81 -6.80 2.26
N LEU A 132 1.39 -7.46 1.25
CA LEU A 132 2.39 -6.87 0.35
C LEU A 132 1.77 -6.69 -1.04
N GLY A 133 1.56 -5.44 -1.45
CA GLY A 133 1.07 -5.06 -2.76
C GLY A 133 2.22 -4.81 -3.74
N GLY A 134 2.17 -5.46 -4.91
CA GLY A 134 3.21 -5.32 -5.91
C GLY A 134 2.79 -5.80 -7.30
N THR A 135 3.55 -5.40 -8.32
CA THR A 135 3.28 -5.76 -9.71
C THR A 135 3.77 -7.18 -10.02
N PRO A 136 3.22 -7.85 -11.05
CA PRO A 136 3.73 -9.14 -11.51
C PRO A 136 5.24 -9.11 -11.82
N ASP A 137 5.74 -8.03 -12.41
CA ASP A 137 7.16 -7.86 -12.72
C ASP A 137 8.02 -7.73 -11.47
N PHE A 138 7.54 -7.00 -10.44
CA PHE A 138 8.23 -6.94 -9.15
C PHE A 138 8.39 -8.33 -8.53
N LEU A 139 7.41 -9.21 -8.67
CA LEU A 139 7.50 -10.58 -8.17
C LEU A 139 8.42 -11.45 -9.06
N MET A 140 8.12 -11.53 -10.36
CA MET A 140 8.59 -12.58 -11.26
C MET A 140 9.93 -12.29 -11.95
N ASP A 141 10.37 -11.02 -12.03
CA ASP A 141 11.62 -10.68 -12.72
C ASP A 141 12.83 -11.31 -12.01
N THR A 142 13.53 -12.22 -12.71
CA THR A 142 14.66 -12.98 -12.17
C THR A 142 15.97 -12.18 -12.09
N ARG A 143 16.01 -10.95 -12.60
CA ARG A 143 17.18 -10.05 -12.53
C ARG A 143 17.02 -8.99 -11.46
N ARG A 144 15.83 -8.41 -11.33
CA ARG A 144 15.58 -7.27 -10.42
C ARG A 144 14.42 -7.47 -9.45
N GLY A 145 13.47 -8.34 -9.75
CA GLY A 145 12.32 -8.63 -8.89
C GLY A 145 12.67 -9.52 -7.70
N LEU A 146 11.67 -9.91 -6.91
CA LEU A 146 11.85 -10.81 -5.76
C LEU A 146 12.44 -12.17 -6.18
N TYR A 147 12.10 -12.66 -7.38
CA TYR A 147 12.65 -13.90 -7.93
C TYR A 147 14.13 -13.82 -8.29
N SER A 148 14.74 -12.62 -8.30
CA SER A 148 16.20 -12.49 -8.39
C SER A 148 16.93 -13.00 -7.13
N TYR A 149 16.20 -13.18 -6.03
CA TYR A 149 16.72 -13.74 -4.80
C TYR A 149 16.19 -15.18 -4.60
N PRO A 150 17.03 -16.22 -4.73
CA PRO A 150 16.57 -17.62 -4.75
C PRO A 150 15.78 -18.04 -3.49
N ALA A 151 16.13 -17.50 -2.32
CA ALA A 151 15.42 -17.80 -1.08
C ALA A 151 14.00 -17.21 -1.05
N LEU A 152 13.76 -16.07 -1.68
CA LEU A 152 12.41 -15.51 -1.86
C LEU A 152 11.66 -16.27 -2.94
N GLN A 153 12.31 -16.56 -4.07
CA GLN A 153 11.71 -17.33 -5.15
C GLN A 153 11.15 -18.67 -4.65
N SER A 154 11.92 -19.42 -3.87
CA SER A 154 11.46 -20.74 -3.37
C SER A 154 10.27 -20.66 -2.41
N ARG A 155 10.09 -19.54 -1.70
CA ARG A 155 8.96 -19.31 -0.76
C ARG A 155 7.71 -18.75 -1.44
N LEU A 156 7.89 -18.00 -2.51
CA LEU A 156 6.83 -17.29 -3.24
C LEU A 156 6.43 -18.00 -4.53
N ALA A 157 7.16 -19.05 -4.91
CA ALA A 157 6.84 -19.85 -6.08
C ALA A 157 5.41 -20.40 -5.97
N GLU A 158 4.73 -20.36 -7.10
CA GLU A 158 3.35 -20.82 -7.18
C GLU A 158 3.28 -22.33 -7.10
N ASN A 159 2.14 -22.80 -6.60
CA ASN A 159 1.83 -24.20 -6.58
C ASN A 159 1.69 -24.71 -8.02
N THR A 160 2.52 -25.68 -8.41
CA THR A 160 2.52 -26.28 -9.76
C THR A 160 1.17 -26.92 -10.13
N PHE A 161 0.34 -27.26 -9.14
CA PHE A 161 -0.97 -27.85 -9.34
C PHE A 161 -2.11 -26.82 -9.42
N ALA A 162 -1.86 -25.55 -9.09
CA ALA A 162 -2.84 -24.47 -9.21
C ALA A 162 -2.93 -23.97 -10.66
N VAL A 163 -3.35 -24.87 -11.57
CA VAL A 163 -3.52 -24.63 -13.00
C VAL A 163 -5.00 -24.67 -13.40
N ASN A 164 -5.33 -24.15 -14.59
CA ASN A 164 -6.69 -24.22 -15.17
C ASN A 164 -7.80 -23.56 -14.33
N GLY A 165 -7.53 -22.39 -13.74
CA GLY A 165 -8.51 -21.63 -12.96
C GLY A 165 -8.63 -22.08 -11.50
N LEU A 166 -7.81 -23.04 -11.06
CA LEU A 166 -7.66 -23.38 -9.65
C LEU A 166 -6.77 -22.34 -8.97
N VAL A 167 -7.26 -21.75 -7.87
CA VAL A 167 -6.53 -20.76 -7.07
C VAL A 167 -6.18 -21.36 -5.71
N ASP A 168 -4.90 -21.34 -5.36
CA ASP A 168 -4.41 -21.77 -4.04
C ASP A 168 -4.40 -20.60 -3.06
N TYR A 169 -5.46 -20.46 -2.28
CA TYR A 169 -5.59 -19.38 -1.29
C TYR A 169 -4.69 -19.56 -0.04
N ASN A 170 -4.02 -20.72 0.10
CA ASN A 170 -3.06 -20.93 1.18
C ASN A 170 -1.63 -20.52 0.76
N ASN A 171 -1.41 -20.23 -0.52
CA ASN A 171 -0.14 -19.71 -0.99
C ASN A 171 0.09 -18.28 -0.48
N PRO A 172 1.32 -17.90 -0.08
CA PRO A 172 1.65 -16.52 0.32
C PRO A 172 1.38 -15.48 -0.78
N VAL A 173 1.31 -15.90 -2.05
CA VAL A 173 1.04 -15.03 -3.19
C VAL A 173 -0.40 -15.23 -3.67
N LEU A 174 -1.18 -14.15 -3.66
CA LEU A 174 -2.51 -14.08 -4.26
C LEU A 174 -2.45 -13.24 -5.53
N ARG A 175 -2.71 -13.85 -6.68
CA ARG A 175 -2.84 -13.12 -7.95
C ARG A 175 -4.22 -12.50 -8.07
N LEU A 176 -4.25 -11.19 -8.29
CA LEU A 176 -5.47 -10.49 -8.67
C LEU A 176 -5.59 -10.50 -10.19
N GLY A 177 -6.68 -11.11 -10.69
CA GLY A 177 -7.03 -11.05 -12.10
C GLY A 177 -7.52 -9.66 -12.50
N ASN A 178 -7.49 -9.39 -13.82
CA ASN A 178 -8.16 -8.21 -14.35
C ASN A 178 -9.69 -8.36 -14.21
N LEU A 179 -10.39 -7.24 -14.14
CA LEU A 179 -11.86 -7.23 -14.12
C LEU A 179 -12.40 -7.76 -15.45
N SER A 180 -13.34 -8.69 -15.38
CA SER A 180 -14.14 -9.09 -16.55
C SER A 180 -15.12 -7.98 -16.94
N PRO A 181 -15.68 -8.02 -18.17
CA PRO A 181 -16.78 -7.13 -18.54
C PRO A 181 -17.93 -7.17 -17.54
N GLU A 182 -18.27 -8.36 -17.05
CA GLU A 182 -19.33 -8.58 -16.07
C GLU A 182 -18.99 -7.92 -14.72
N ASP A 183 -17.76 -8.08 -14.23
CA ASP A 183 -17.28 -7.43 -13.00
C ASP A 183 -17.32 -5.91 -13.13
N LEU A 184 -16.93 -5.39 -14.30
CA LEU A 184 -16.94 -3.95 -14.57
C LEU A 184 -18.36 -3.39 -14.61
N PHE A 185 -19.32 -4.11 -15.20
CA PHE A 185 -20.74 -3.71 -15.17
C PHE A 185 -21.24 -3.60 -13.72
N VAL A 186 -20.94 -4.60 -12.88
CA VAL A 186 -21.29 -4.59 -11.46
C VAL A 186 -20.60 -3.43 -10.73
N LEU A 187 -19.32 -3.18 -11.01
CA LEU A 187 -18.57 -2.06 -10.43
C LEU A 187 -19.22 -0.71 -10.78
N LEU A 188 -19.52 -0.45 -12.05
CA LEU A 188 -20.16 0.78 -12.49
C LEU A 188 -21.57 0.94 -11.89
N GLY A 189 -22.32 -0.16 -11.79
CA GLY A 189 -23.62 -0.17 -11.10
C GLY A 189 -23.51 0.23 -9.63
N LYS A 190 -22.51 -0.28 -8.90
CA LYS A 190 -22.22 0.11 -7.51
C LYS A 190 -21.77 1.56 -7.40
N ILE A 191 -20.94 2.04 -8.33
CA ILE A 191 -20.52 3.45 -8.37
C ILE A 191 -21.71 4.37 -8.59
N ARG A 192 -22.62 4.04 -9.52
CA ARG A 192 -23.88 4.78 -9.72
C ARG A 192 -24.71 4.82 -8.44
N HIS A 193 -24.80 3.68 -7.73
CA HIS A 193 -25.53 3.60 -6.47
C HIS A 193 -24.93 4.49 -5.37
N VAL A 194 -23.60 4.49 -5.25
CA VAL A 194 -22.88 5.37 -4.32
C VAL A 194 -23.07 6.84 -4.71
N TYR A 195 -23.01 7.16 -6.01
CA TYR A 195 -23.25 8.52 -6.51
C TYR A 195 -24.66 9.02 -6.13
N ALA A 196 -25.64 8.13 -6.19
CA ALA A 196 -27.02 8.40 -5.79
C ALA A 196 -27.25 8.33 -4.26
N SER A 197 -26.19 8.32 -3.44
CA SER A 197 -26.27 8.23 -1.97
C SER A 197 -27.07 7.02 -1.45
N GLY A 198 -27.13 5.94 -2.23
CA GLY A 198 -27.87 4.73 -1.89
C GLY A 198 -29.34 4.72 -2.32
N ASP A 199 -29.84 5.78 -2.96
CA ASP A 199 -31.22 5.86 -3.44
C ASP A 199 -31.34 5.45 -4.92
N SER A 200 -32.10 4.39 -5.21
CA SER A 200 -32.31 3.92 -6.58
C SER A 200 -33.14 4.86 -7.44
N ASP A 201 -33.99 5.69 -6.83
CA ASP A 201 -34.87 6.61 -7.55
C ASP A 201 -34.08 7.82 -8.10
N GLN A 202 -32.88 8.06 -7.57
CA GLN A 202 -31.99 9.13 -7.98
C GLN A 202 -30.96 8.70 -9.05
N TYR A 203 -31.16 7.53 -9.67
CA TYR A 203 -30.27 7.07 -10.73
C TYR A 203 -30.41 7.94 -11.98
N LEU A 204 -29.34 8.70 -12.26
CA LEU A 204 -29.22 9.52 -13.46
C LEU A 204 -29.05 8.71 -14.75
N LEU A 205 -28.66 7.44 -14.63
CA LEU A 205 -28.33 6.57 -15.75
C LEU A 205 -28.98 5.18 -15.54
N PRO A 206 -29.80 4.67 -16.46
CA PRO A 206 -30.33 3.31 -16.38
C PRO A 206 -29.26 2.26 -16.70
N ASP A 207 -29.55 0.97 -16.45
CA ASP A 207 -28.62 -0.14 -16.72
C ASP A 207 -28.23 -0.21 -18.20
N ALA A 208 -29.18 0.07 -19.11
CA ALA A 208 -28.91 0.20 -20.54
C ALA A 208 -27.88 1.30 -20.86
N GLY A 209 -27.84 2.37 -20.04
CA GLY A 209 -26.85 3.43 -20.17
C GLY A 209 -25.45 3.00 -19.74
N ILE A 210 -25.35 2.15 -18.70
CA ILE A 210 -24.08 1.53 -18.30
C ILE A 210 -23.57 0.61 -19.42
N GLN A 211 -24.45 -0.21 -20.00
CA GLN A 211 -24.10 -1.08 -21.14
C GLN A 211 -23.63 -0.26 -22.35
N ALA A 212 -24.32 0.82 -22.67
CA ALA A 212 -23.94 1.71 -23.77
C ALA A 212 -22.57 2.37 -23.52
N PHE A 213 -22.33 2.84 -22.29
CA PHE A 213 -21.03 3.39 -21.89
C PHE A 213 -19.92 2.34 -22.05
N MET A 214 -20.12 1.13 -21.55
CA MET A 214 -19.14 0.05 -21.67
C MET A 214 -18.88 -0.35 -23.12
N ALA A 215 -19.93 -0.46 -23.95
CA ALA A 215 -19.80 -0.76 -25.37
C ALA A 215 -18.99 0.31 -26.12
N HIS A 216 -19.26 1.59 -25.83
CA HIS A 216 -18.52 2.72 -26.39
C HIS A 216 -17.04 2.69 -26.00
N CYS A 217 -16.75 2.41 -24.73
CA CYS A 217 -15.38 2.34 -24.25
C CYS A 217 -14.62 1.14 -24.84
N SER A 218 -15.27 -0.02 -24.94
CA SER A 218 -14.69 -1.21 -25.56
C SER A 218 -14.35 -0.99 -27.03
N GLN A 219 -15.21 -0.29 -27.79
CA GLN A 219 -14.94 0.03 -29.20
C GLN A 219 -13.76 0.99 -29.40
N ARG A 220 -13.56 1.97 -28.50
CA ARG A 220 -12.48 2.96 -28.64
C ARG A 220 -11.13 2.48 -28.12
N ILE A 221 -11.11 1.69 -27.05
CA ILE A 221 -9.89 1.34 -26.30
C ILE A 221 -9.49 -0.13 -26.48
N GLY A 222 -10.41 -0.98 -26.99
CA GLY A 222 -10.19 -2.41 -27.14
C GLY A 222 -9.93 -3.12 -25.80
N ASP A 223 -9.15 -4.20 -25.82
CA ASP A 223 -8.83 -5.00 -24.62
C ASP A 223 -8.05 -4.23 -23.53
N ALA A 224 -7.46 -3.06 -23.87
CA ALA A 224 -6.79 -2.21 -22.89
C ALA A 224 -7.76 -1.53 -21.90
N TYR A 225 -9.06 -1.49 -22.25
CA TYR A 225 -10.13 -1.00 -21.38
C TYR A 225 -10.23 -1.77 -20.07
N PHE A 226 -10.14 -3.11 -20.14
CA PHE A 226 -10.25 -4.00 -18.97
C PHE A 226 -8.97 -4.01 -18.12
N ARG A 227 -7.89 -3.43 -18.62
CA ARG A 227 -6.61 -3.32 -17.91
C ARG A 227 -6.47 -2.01 -17.13
N THR A 228 -7.37 -1.04 -17.34
CA THR A 228 -7.26 0.32 -16.77
C THR A 228 -8.54 0.75 -16.03
N PRO A 229 -8.94 0.06 -14.93
CA PRO A 229 -10.19 0.35 -14.22
C PRO A 229 -10.31 1.80 -13.75
N ARG A 230 -9.20 2.43 -13.36
CA ARG A 230 -9.16 3.80 -12.82
C ARG A 230 -9.70 4.84 -13.82
N ASN A 231 -9.24 4.82 -15.07
CA ASN A 231 -9.67 5.77 -16.09
C ASN A 231 -11.14 5.56 -16.47
N THR A 232 -11.57 4.31 -16.54
CA THR A 232 -12.97 3.95 -16.79
C THR A 232 -13.89 4.47 -15.68
N VAL A 233 -13.52 4.25 -14.41
CA VAL A 233 -14.27 4.75 -13.27
C VAL A 233 -14.31 6.28 -13.27
N LYS A 234 -13.18 6.95 -13.52
CA LYS A 234 -13.11 8.41 -13.63
C LYS A 234 -14.06 8.94 -14.71
N ALA A 235 -13.95 8.41 -15.94
CA ALA A 235 -14.80 8.84 -17.05
C ALA A 235 -16.29 8.59 -16.78
N PHE A 236 -16.62 7.51 -16.07
CA PHE A 236 -17.99 7.21 -15.69
C PHE A 236 -18.53 8.20 -14.64
N VAL A 237 -17.73 8.54 -13.62
CA VAL A 237 -18.09 9.56 -12.63
C VAL A 237 -18.21 10.95 -13.28
N ASP A 238 -17.32 11.29 -14.21
CA ASP A 238 -17.40 12.53 -14.99
C ASP A 238 -18.71 12.58 -15.81
N LEU A 239 -19.12 11.47 -16.43
CA LEU A 239 -20.41 11.36 -17.10
C LEU A 239 -21.59 11.61 -16.15
N LEU A 240 -21.59 10.98 -14.97
CA LEU A 240 -22.64 11.18 -13.97
C LEU A 240 -22.71 12.63 -13.50
N SER A 241 -21.55 13.27 -13.27
CA SER A 241 -21.46 14.68 -12.87
C SER A 241 -22.04 15.62 -13.93
N VAL A 242 -21.77 15.36 -15.21
CA VAL A 242 -22.34 16.16 -16.31
C VAL A 242 -23.86 15.98 -16.38
N LEU A 243 -24.36 14.76 -16.24
CA LEU A 243 -25.80 14.47 -16.23
C LEU A 243 -26.53 15.17 -15.08
N ASP A 244 -25.94 15.16 -13.90
CA ASP A 244 -26.51 15.78 -12.70
C ASP A 244 -26.68 17.31 -12.86
N GLN A 245 -25.65 17.95 -13.43
CA GLN A 245 -25.64 19.40 -13.68
C GLN A 245 -26.53 19.82 -14.86
N ASN A 246 -26.83 18.91 -15.79
CA ASN A 246 -27.52 19.20 -17.05
C ASN A 246 -28.73 18.29 -17.27
N LYS A 247 -29.77 18.47 -16.44
CA LYS A 247 -30.99 17.65 -16.46
C LYS A 247 -31.75 17.62 -17.79
N GLN A 248 -31.49 18.57 -18.68
CA GLN A 248 -32.05 18.66 -20.02
C GLN A 248 -31.36 17.74 -21.05
N ILE A 249 -30.17 17.21 -20.76
CA ILE A 249 -29.38 16.40 -21.69
C ILE A 249 -29.71 14.92 -21.47
N THR A 250 -29.93 14.18 -22.57
CA THR A 250 -30.12 12.74 -22.50
C THR A 250 -28.76 12.04 -22.49
N TRP A 251 -28.61 11.02 -21.64
CA TRP A 251 -27.37 10.25 -21.51
C TRP A 251 -26.89 9.62 -22.83
N THR A 252 -27.79 9.34 -23.77
CA THR A 252 -27.46 8.81 -25.10
C THR A 252 -26.53 9.73 -25.89
N ASP A 253 -26.70 11.05 -25.75
CA ASP A 253 -25.93 12.04 -26.52
C ASP A 253 -24.52 12.21 -25.95
N LEU A 254 -24.37 12.05 -24.63
CA LEU A 254 -23.09 12.20 -23.92
C LEU A 254 -22.20 10.97 -24.07
N VAL A 255 -22.77 9.76 -24.04
CA VAL A 255 -21.99 8.52 -24.20
C VAL A 255 -21.21 8.51 -25.52
N ALA A 256 -21.78 9.03 -26.61
CA ALA A 256 -21.09 9.13 -27.91
C ALA A 256 -19.86 10.06 -27.89
N GLN A 257 -19.82 11.03 -26.97
CA GLN A 257 -18.77 12.05 -26.89
C GLN A 257 -17.64 11.69 -25.91
N VAL A 258 -17.84 10.71 -25.00
CA VAL A 258 -16.85 10.34 -23.98
C VAL A 258 -15.53 9.93 -24.63
N ASN A 259 -14.47 10.71 -24.40
CA ASN A 259 -13.11 10.40 -24.83
C ASN A 259 -12.29 9.94 -23.62
N ILE A 260 -11.86 8.67 -23.62
CA ILE A 260 -11.06 8.10 -22.54
C ILE A 260 -9.64 7.92 -23.06
N ALA A 261 -8.69 8.54 -22.36
CA ALA A 261 -7.28 8.36 -22.65
C ALA A 261 -6.80 6.96 -22.20
N THR A 262 -5.99 6.32 -23.03
CA THR A 262 -5.29 5.08 -22.67
C THR A 262 -4.28 5.38 -21.56
N GLU A 263 -4.32 4.63 -20.47
CA GLU A 263 -3.30 4.76 -19.42
C GLU A 263 -2.00 4.09 -19.88
N ALA A 264 -0.90 4.82 -19.81
CA ALA A 264 0.42 4.22 -19.66
C ALA A 264 0.76 4.32 -18.18
N ASN A 265 0.65 3.22 -17.43
CA ASN A 265 1.14 3.23 -16.07
C ASN A 265 2.68 3.18 -16.13
N PRO A 266 3.39 4.26 -15.77
CA PRO A 266 4.86 4.28 -15.86
C PRO A 266 5.51 3.21 -14.99
N ASP A 267 4.78 2.66 -14.01
CA ASP A 267 5.24 1.62 -13.09
C ASP A 267 5.10 0.20 -13.64
N LEU A 268 4.31 0.03 -14.70
CA LEU A 268 4.14 -1.22 -15.45
C LEU A 268 4.88 -1.19 -16.80
N LEU A 269 5.52 -0.06 -17.15
CA LEU A 269 6.41 -0.03 -18.30
C LEU A 269 7.69 -0.81 -17.93
N PRO A 270 8.15 -1.75 -18.78
CA PRO A 270 9.47 -2.32 -18.62
C PRO A 270 10.46 -1.16 -18.52
N ALA A 271 11.28 -1.13 -17.46
CA ALA A 271 12.30 -0.10 -17.29
C ALA A 271 13.16 -0.06 -18.57
N GLN A 272 12.88 0.91 -19.46
CA GLN A 272 13.67 1.07 -20.67
C GLN A 272 15.06 1.47 -20.21
N ILE A 273 16.05 0.69 -20.66
CA ILE A 273 17.46 0.94 -20.42
C ILE A 273 17.80 2.28 -21.08
N GLN A 274 17.77 3.37 -20.31
CA GLN A 274 18.36 4.62 -20.74
C GLN A 274 19.88 4.46 -20.62
N GLY A 275 20.49 4.06 -21.73
CA GLY A 275 21.93 4.18 -21.94
C GLY A 275 22.31 5.65 -22.04
N ASN A 276 23.16 6.08 -21.11
CA ASN A 276 24.04 7.25 -21.11
C ASN A 276 23.61 8.55 -21.83
N GLY A 277 23.49 9.60 -21.02
CA GLY A 277 24.10 10.90 -21.32
C GLY A 277 23.12 12.02 -21.60
N LYS A 278 22.67 12.71 -20.54
CA LYS A 278 22.53 14.17 -20.51
C LYS A 278 22.28 14.66 -19.07
N ALA A 279 22.90 15.79 -18.77
CA ALA A 279 23.00 16.42 -17.47
C ALA A 279 21.64 16.68 -16.82
N ALA A 280 21.59 16.48 -15.50
CA ALA A 280 20.47 16.84 -14.65
C ALA A 280 20.23 18.36 -14.70
N GLN A 281 19.00 18.76 -15.01
CA GLN A 281 18.44 20.04 -14.60
C GLN A 281 17.68 19.84 -13.29
N PRO A 282 17.67 20.82 -12.38
CA PRO A 282 17.03 20.66 -11.09
C PRO A 282 15.52 20.57 -11.25
N ALA A 283 14.92 19.57 -10.61
CA ALA A 283 13.47 19.47 -10.47
C ALA A 283 13.00 20.61 -9.56
N GLU A 284 12.01 21.37 -10.03
CA GLU A 284 11.25 22.31 -9.22
C GLU A 284 10.59 21.57 -8.04
N GLU A 285 10.67 22.17 -6.87
CA GLU A 285 10.08 21.69 -5.62
C GLU A 285 8.56 21.58 -5.77
N ASP A 286 8.05 20.34 -5.81
CA ASP A 286 6.63 20.06 -5.70
C ASP A 286 6.27 20.03 -4.20
N ASP A 287 5.94 21.21 -3.70
CA ASP A 287 5.64 21.53 -2.30
C ASP A 287 4.24 21.02 -1.92
N LEU A 288 4.11 19.69 -1.75
CA LEU A 288 2.91 19.02 -1.23
C LEU A 288 3.13 18.54 0.21
N ALA A 289 3.40 19.48 1.12
CA ALA A 289 3.24 19.27 2.55
C ALA A 289 2.91 20.57 3.29
N SER A 290 1.70 21.10 3.10
CA SER A 290 1.13 22.09 4.02
C SER A 290 -0.12 21.53 4.70
N PHE A 291 0.09 20.68 5.71
CA PHE A 291 -0.91 20.45 6.74
C PHE A 291 -0.83 21.60 7.75
N ARG A 292 -1.93 22.37 7.89
CA ARG A 292 -2.10 23.36 8.96
C ARG A 292 -3.05 22.80 10.02
N LEU A 293 -2.68 22.95 11.28
CA LEU A 293 -3.62 23.09 12.41
C LEU A 293 -4.09 24.54 12.46
#